data_AF-A0A920G177-F1
#
_entry.id   AF-A0A920G177-F1
#
_cell.length_a   1.000
_cell.length_b   1.000
_cell.length_c   1.000
_cell.angle_alpha   90.00
_cell.angle_beta   90.00
_cell.angle_gamma   90.00
#
_symmetry.space_group_name_H-M   'P 1'
#
loop_
_entity.id
_entity.type
_entity.pdbx_description
1 polymer ?
#
loop_
_entity_poly.entity_id
_entity_poly.type
_entity_poly.pdbx_seq_one_letter_code
_entity_poly.pdbx_strand_id
1 'polypeptide(L)'
;MCSLLPGVKGISDNIEAISIIDRYLEHPRVYVFHNRGEPEYLLGSADLMTRNIDYRVEVLCPVKDQAVQQQLQDILDLQWHDNAKARVLNAKQDNQMVERVAKATSLQAQESIHRYLSTGKKPRVSRSLMRQPSRRRRRPAEEG
;
A
#
# COMPACT_ATOMS: atom_id res chain seq x y z
N MET A 1 -7.44 12.72 -1.10
CA MET A 1 -8.66 12.69 -0.26
C MET A 1 -9.09 11.24 -0.12
N CYS A 2 -9.49 10.80 1.08
CA CYS A 2 -9.98 9.45 1.32
C CYS A 2 -11.33 9.56 2.05
N SER A 3 -12.41 9.13 1.39
CA SER A 3 -13.76 9.07 1.99
C SER A 3 -14.07 7.71 2.60
N LEU A 4 -13.26 6.69 2.32
CA LEU A 4 -13.37 5.37 2.91
C LEU A 4 -13.01 5.44 4.41
N LEU A 5 -13.79 4.77 5.25
CA LEU A 5 -13.54 4.62 6.68
C LEU A 5 -13.00 3.21 6.95
N PRO A 6 -11.69 3.04 7.21
CA PRO A 6 -11.11 1.74 7.54
C PRO A 6 -11.48 1.29 8.96
N GLY A 7 -11.55 -0.03 9.19
CA GLY A 7 -11.77 -0.61 10.52
C GLY A 7 -13.20 -0.53 11.06
N VAL A 8 -14.21 -0.30 10.20
CA VAL A 8 -15.62 -0.33 10.60
C VAL A 8 -16.08 -1.78 10.71
N LYS A 9 -16.54 -2.17 11.90
CA LYS A 9 -16.93 -3.56 12.21
C LYS A 9 -17.98 -4.09 11.22
N GLY A 10 -17.69 -5.24 10.60
CA GLY A 10 -18.56 -5.91 9.63
C GLY A 10 -18.58 -5.29 8.24
N ILE A 11 -17.86 -4.19 8.00
CA ILE A 11 -17.86 -3.45 6.73
C ILE A 11 -16.44 -3.36 6.15
N SER A 12 -15.47 -2.92 6.95
CA SER A 12 -14.10 -2.64 6.51
C SER A 12 -13.05 -3.18 7.49
N ASP A 13 -13.34 -4.30 8.16
CA ASP A 13 -12.46 -4.93 9.16
C ASP A 13 -11.05 -5.26 8.63
N ASN A 14 -10.95 -5.58 7.33
CA ASN A 14 -9.69 -5.97 6.68
C ASN A 14 -9.10 -4.85 5.80
N ILE A 15 -9.62 -3.63 5.94
CA ILE A 15 -9.11 -2.48 5.19
C ILE A 15 -8.24 -1.66 6.14
N GLU A 16 -7.00 -1.45 5.72
CA GLU A 16 -6.05 -0.56 6.35
C GLU A 16 -5.71 0.56 5.37
N ALA A 17 -5.52 1.77 5.87
CA ALA A 17 -5.10 2.89 5.04
C ALA A 17 -4.15 3.81 5.80
N ILE A 18 -3.11 4.25 5.10
CA ILE A 18 -2.16 5.24 5.59
C ILE A 18 -2.08 6.42 4.62
N SER A 19 -1.57 7.54 5.12
CA SER A 19 -1.17 8.70 4.33
C SER A 19 0.26 9.08 4.69
N ILE A 20 1.14 9.14 3.70
CA ILE A 20 2.51 9.64 3.86
C ILE A 20 2.52 11.09 3.41
N ILE A 21 2.91 12.00 4.31
CA ILE A 21 3.12 13.41 4.00
C ILE A 21 4.55 13.75 4.39
N ASP A 22 5.36 14.01 3.38
CA ASP A 22 6.79 14.25 3.48
C ASP A 22 7.22 15.31 2.44
N ARG A 23 8.53 15.43 2.15
CA ARG A 23 9.08 16.46 1.26
C ARG A 23 8.52 16.41 -0.17
N TYR A 24 8.42 15.23 -0.77
CA TYR A 24 7.88 15.06 -2.12
C TYR A 24 6.38 14.76 -2.09
N LEU A 25 5.66 15.18 -3.12
CA LEU A 25 4.25 14.89 -3.29
C LEU A 25 4.06 13.48 -3.86
N GLU A 26 3.41 12.60 -3.08
CA GLU A 26 3.04 11.25 -3.51
C GLU A 26 1.92 11.31 -4.56
N HIS A 27 2.31 11.51 -5.82
CA HIS A 27 1.42 11.61 -6.98
C HIS A 27 1.21 10.30 -7.77
N PRO A 28 2.18 9.36 -7.84
CA PRO A 28 1.99 8.11 -8.59
C PRO A 28 0.78 7.31 -8.10
N ARG A 29 0.00 6.74 -9.04
CA ARG A 29 -1.08 5.79 -8.73
C ARG A 29 -0.69 4.39 -9.18
N VAL A 30 -0.66 3.46 -8.22
CA VAL A 30 -0.34 2.05 -8.43
C VAL A 30 -1.48 1.22 -7.85
N TYR A 31 -1.98 0.26 -8.63
CA TYR A 31 -2.95 -0.73 -8.17
C TYR A 31 -2.31 -2.11 -8.21
N VAL A 32 -2.41 -2.87 -7.12
CA VAL A 32 -1.86 -4.21 -7.04
C VAL A 32 -2.94 -5.17 -6.57
N PHE A 33 -3.19 -6.19 -7.38
CA PHE A 33 -4.18 -7.24 -7.09
C PHE A 33 -3.43 -8.53 -6.80
N HIS A 34 -3.68 -9.14 -5.65
CA HIS A 34 -2.96 -10.36 -5.22
C HIS A 34 -3.14 -11.56 -6.15
N ASN A 35 -4.33 -11.71 -6.75
CA ASN A 35 -4.67 -12.76 -7.71
C ASN A 35 -4.12 -14.15 -7.35
N ARG A 36 -4.46 -14.62 -6.14
CA ARG A 36 -4.10 -15.96 -5.62
C ARG A 36 -2.59 -16.27 -5.54
N GLY A 37 -1.74 -15.25 -5.47
CA GLY A 37 -0.28 -15.40 -5.46
C GLY A 37 0.37 -15.06 -6.81
N GLU A 38 -0.43 -14.71 -7.82
CA GLU A 38 0.01 -14.27 -9.14
C GLU A 38 -0.30 -12.78 -9.34
N PRO A 39 0.37 -11.88 -8.61
CA PRO A 39 -0.06 -10.50 -8.48
C PRO A 39 -0.04 -9.73 -9.80
N GLU A 40 -1.08 -8.95 -10.04
CA GLU A 40 -1.21 -8.04 -11.19
C GLU A 40 -0.94 -6.60 -10.73
N TYR A 41 -0.02 -5.93 -11.39
CA TYR A 41 0.38 -4.55 -11.10
C TYR A 41 -0.07 -3.64 -12.24
N LEU A 42 -0.79 -2.59 -11.90
CA LEU A 42 -1.22 -1.54 -12.83
C LEU A 42 -0.65 -0.19 -12.38
N LEU A 43 -0.16 0.59 -13.33
CA LEU A 43 0.22 1.99 -13.14
C LEU A 43 -0.70 2.87 -13.97
N GLY A 44 -1.05 4.05 -13.48
CA GLY A 44 -1.85 4.93 -14.32
C GLY A 44 -2.09 6.33 -13.81
N SER A 45 -2.94 7.03 -14.55
CA SER A 45 -3.21 8.45 -14.39
C SER A 45 -4.40 8.75 -13.48
N ALA A 46 -5.37 7.84 -13.37
CA ALA A 46 -6.56 8.02 -12.56
C ALA A 46 -6.32 7.77 -11.06
N ASP A 47 -6.98 8.58 -10.21
CA ASP A 47 -7.33 8.17 -8.85
C ASP A 47 -8.75 7.58 -8.81
N LEU A 48 -9.16 7.03 -7.66
CA LEU A 48 -10.49 6.41 -7.49
C LEU A 48 -11.57 7.46 -7.16
N MET A 49 -11.71 8.46 -8.03
CA MET A 49 -12.76 9.48 -7.92
C MET A 49 -13.68 9.40 -9.15
N THR A 50 -15.00 9.57 -8.94
CA THR A 50 -16.02 9.49 -10.00
C THR A 50 -15.68 10.30 -11.24
N ARG A 51 -15.16 11.53 -11.07
CA ARG A 51 -14.74 12.38 -12.19
C ARG A 51 -13.64 11.75 -13.05
N ASN A 52 -12.75 10.96 -12.46
CA ASN A 52 -11.65 10.30 -13.15
C ASN A 52 -12.10 8.98 -13.80
N ILE A 53 -13.12 8.31 -13.24
CA ILE A 53 -13.63 7.04 -13.74
C ILE A 53 -14.63 7.26 -14.89
N ASP A 54 -15.56 8.21 -14.74
CA ASP A 54 -16.70 8.34 -15.66
C ASP A 54 -16.58 9.51 -16.63
N TYR A 55 -15.84 10.57 -16.25
CA TYR A 55 -15.89 11.87 -16.95
C TYR A 55 -14.55 12.30 -17.55
N ARG A 56 -13.48 11.53 -17.37
CA ARG A 56 -12.15 11.81 -17.92
C ARG A 56 -11.64 10.63 -18.72
N VAL A 57 -10.83 10.94 -19.72
CA VAL A 57 -10.04 9.93 -20.41
C VAL A 57 -8.79 9.67 -19.57
N GLU A 58 -8.69 8.48 -19.01
CA GLU A 58 -7.58 8.05 -18.17
C GLU A 58 -7.00 6.74 -18.69
N VAL A 59 -5.76 6.42 -18.31
CA VAL A 59 -5.08 5.18 -18.72
C VAL A 59 -4.58 4.43 -17.49
N LEU A 60 -4.88 3.13 -17.45
CA LEU A 60 -4.20 2.15 -16.59
C LEU A 60 -3.40 1.20 -17.49
N CYS A 61 -2.12 1.03 -17.19
CA CYS A 61 -1.19 0.21 -17.95
C CYS A 61 -0.72 -0.97 -17.09
N PRO A 62 -0.87 -2.23 -17.57
CA PRO A 62 -0.36 -3.39 -16.86
C PRO A 62 1.17 -3.49 -16.97
N VAL A 63 1.81 -3.73 -15.83
CA VAL A 63 3.26 -3.95 -15.75
C VAL A 63 3.55 -5.43 -15.93
N LYS A 64 4.05 -5.81 -17.11
CA LYS A 64 4.33 -7.21 -17.46
C LYS A 64 5.73 -7.68 -17.07
N ASP A 65 6.69 -6.76 -17.01
CA ASP A 65 8.07 -7.08 -16.67
C ASP A 65 8.20 -7.44 -15.18
N GLN A 66 8.70 -8.64 -14.89
CA GLN A 66 8.79 -9.14 -13.52
C GLN A 66 9.78 -8.35 -12.64
N ALA A 67 10.85 -7.80 -13.22
CA ALA A 67 11.80 -6.98 -12.48
C ALA A 67 11.16 -5.65 -12.08
N VAL A 68 10.39 -5.03 -12.99
CA VAL A 68 9.63 -3.80 -12.69
C VAL A 68 8.53 -4.07 -11.66
N GLN A 69 7.81 -5.19 -11.75
CA GLN A 69 6.84 -5.59 -10.72
C GLN A 69 7.51 -5.72 -9.34
N GLN A 70 8.69 -6.35 -9.29
CA GLN A 70 9.42 -6.50 -8.03
C GLN A 70 9.90 -5.15 -7.48
N GLN A 71 10.35 -4.24 -8.34
CA GLN A 71 10.74 -2.88 -7.95
C GLN A 71 9.54 -2.10 -7.39
N LEU A 72 8.36 -2.21 -8.02
CA LEU A 72 7.13 -1.60 -7.52
C LEU A 72 6.72 -2.16 -6.16
N GLN A 73 6.76 -3.48 -6.01
CA GLN A 73 6.46 -4.11 -4.72
C GLN A 73 7.45 -3.66 -3.63
N ASP A 74 8.73 -3.55 -3.96
CA ASP A 74 9.76 -3.08 -3.02
C ASP A 74 9.48 -1.63 -2.58
N ILE A 75 9.08 -0.75 -3.51
CA ILE A 75 8.71 0.65 -3.20
C ILE A 75 7.46 0.69 -2.30
N LEU A 76 6.42 -0.07 -2.65
CA LEU A 76 5.19 -0.16 -1.86
C LEU A 76 5.44 -0.71 -0.46
N ASP A 77 6.31 -1.72 -0.33
CA ASP A 77 6.71 -2.27 0.97
C ASP A 77 7.43 -1.21 1.81
N LEU A 78 8.32 -0.42 1.23
CA LEU A 78 8.99 0.68 1.93
C LEU A 78 8.00 1.77 2.38
N GLN A 79 7.00 2.10 1.56
CA GLN A 79 5.93 3.03 1.94
C GLN A 79 5.07 2.48 3.07
N TRP A 80 4.67 1.20 3.00
CA TRP A 80 3.87 0.56 4.05
C TRP A 80 4.61 0.40 5.38
N HIS A 81 5.94 0.30 5.35
CA HIS A 81 6.77 0.22 6.55
C HIS A 81 7.27 1.58 7.04
N ASP A 82 6.83 2.69 6.43
CA ASP A 82 7.19 4.02 6.91
C ASP A 82 6.64 4.24 8.33
N ASN A 83 7.55 4.57 9.24
CA ASN A 83 7.22 4.85 10.64
C ASN A 83 7.68 6.25 11.05
N ALA A 84 8.01 7.12 10.09
CA ALA A 84 8.56 8.45 10.32
C ALA A 84 7.61 9.57 9.87
N LYS A 85 6.84 9.32 8.81
CA LYS A 85 5.99 10.28 8.10
C LYS A 85 4.60 9.73 7.78
N ALA A 86 4.40 8.41 7.86
CA ALA A 86 3.09 7.80 7.71
C ALA A 86 2.13 8.15 8.85
N ARG A 87 0.87 8.36 8.48
CA ARG A 87 -0.26 8.59 9.37
C ARG A 87 -1.34 7.57 9.09
N VAL A 88 -1.99 7.07 10.12
CA VAL A 88 -3.14 6.17 10.02
C VAL A 88 -4.37 6.97 9.59
N LEU A 89 -5.04 6.51 8.54
CA LEU A 89 -6.37 7.00 8.16
C LEU A 89 -7.40 6.17 8.91
N ASN A 90 -7.88 6.67 10.05
CA ASN A 90 -8.94 6.02 10.82
C ASN A 90 -10.27 6.77 10.68
N ALA A 91 -11.34 6.21 11.22
CA ALA A 91 -12.67 6.81 11.18
C ALA A 91 -12.78 8.18 11.88
N LYS A 92 -11.86 8.49 12.81
CA LYS A 92 -11.80 9.78 13.51
C LYS A 92 -11.10 10.88 12.72
N GLN A 93 -10.40 10.52 11.64
CA GLN A 93 -9.61 11.44 10.79
C GLN A 93 -8.61 12.30 11.58
N ASP A 94 -8.06 11.76 12.66
CA ASP A 94 -7.19 12.48 13.60
C ASP A 94 -5.71 12.54 13.20
N ASN A 95 -5.34 11.93 12.06
CA ASN A 95 -4.00 11.96 11.49
C ASN A 95 -2.91 11.43 12.45
N GLN A 96 -3.25 10.47 13.31
CA GLN A 96 -2.27 9.81 14.19
C GLN A 96 -1.11 9.23 13.38
N MET A 97 0.12 9.49 13.82
CA MET A 97 1.29 8.87 13.22
C MET A 97 1.30 7.36 13.45
N VAL A 98 1.82 6.60 12.49
CA VAL A 98 2.03 5.16 12.67
C VAL A 98 2.97 4.94 13.87
N GLU A 99 2.56 4.11 14.81
CA GLU A 99 3.32 3.84 16.02
C GLU A 99 4.63 3.12 15.69
N ARG A 100 5.71 3.59 16.32
CA ARG A 100 7.01 2.92 16.24
C ARG A 100 7.07 1.80 17.26
N VAL A 101 7.30 0.59 16.77
CA VAL A 101 7.66 -0.54 17.65
C VAL A 101 8.98 -0.21 18.36
N ALA A 102 9.06 -0.49 19.67
CA ALA A 102 10.27 -0.25 20.45
C ALA A 102 11.47 -0.96 19.82
N LYS A 103 12.60 -0.24 19.71
CA LYS A 103 13.86 -0.69 19.06
C LYS A 103 13.77 -0.91 17.55
N ALA A 104 12.64 -0.60 16.89
CA ALA A 104 12.57 -0.61 15.44
C ALA A 104 13.44 0.50 14.85
N THR A 105 14.17 0.19 13.77
CA THR A 105 14.89 1.21 13.01
C THR A 105 13.89 2.19 12.39
N SER A 106 14.20 3.49 12.49
CA SER A 106 13.43 4.53 11.81
C SER A 106 13.49 4.30 10.30
N LEU A 107 12.33 4.20 9.66
CA LEU A 107 12.19 4.09 8.22
C LEU A 107 11.35 5.26 7.71
N GLN A 108 11.96 6.07 6.86
CA GLN A 108 11.30 7.13 6.11
C GLN A 108 11.31 6.73 4.64
N ALA A 109 10.13 6.62 4.03
CA ALA A 109 9.94 6.00 2.72
C ALA A 109 10.72 6.72 1.62
N GLN A 110 10.60 8.05 1.51
CA GLN A 110 11.21 8.81 0.42
C GLN A 110 12.74 8.68 0.40
N GLU A 111 13.38 8.81 1.56
CA GLU A 111 14.83 8.61 1.71
C GLU A 111 15.26 7.16 1.46
N SER A 112 14.46 6.19 1.92
CA SER A 112 14.73 4.77 1.74
C SER A 112 14.59 4.33 0.28
N ILE A 113 13.57 4.84 -0.42
CA ILE A 113 13.34 4.63 -1.85
C ILE A 113 14.49 5.25 -2.65
N HIS A 114 14.86 6.50 -2.36
CA HIS A 114 15.99 7.15 -3.03
C HIS A 114 17.28 6.33 -2.87
N ARG A 115 17.61 5.88 -1.65
CA ARG A 115 18.78 5.02 -1.39
C ARG A 115 18.68 3.69 -2.14
N TYR A 116 17.52 3.05 -2.14
CA TYR A 116 17.30 1.79 -2.85
C TYR A 116 17.55 1.95 -4.34
N LEU A 117 16.96 2.96 -4.98
CA LEU A 117 17.09 3.20 -6.42
C LEU A 117 18.50 3.62 -6.83
N SER A 118 19.19 4.40 -5.99
CA SER A 118 20.56 4.86 -6.27
C SER A 118 21.64 3.80 -6.05
N THR A 119 21.42 2.85 -5.14
CA THR A 119 22.46 1.88 -4.73
C THR A 119 22.12 0.42 -5.02
N GLY A 120 20.86 0.13 -5.36
CA GLY A 120 20.31 -1.23 -5.44
C GLY A 120 20.12 -1.91 -4.09
N LYS A 121 20.44 -1.24 -2.96
CA LYS A 121 20.37 -1.82 -1.61
C LYS A 121 19.12 -1.32 -0.88
N LYS A 122 18.19 -2.23 -0.57
CA LYS A 122 17.01 -1.93 0.26
C LYS A 122 17.24 -2.28 1.73
N PRO A 123 16.66 -1.53 2.69
CA PRO A 123 16.65 -1.92 4.09
C PRO A 123 15.89 -3.24 4.28
N ARG A 124 16.16 -3.93 5.39
CA ARG A 124 15.42 -5.13 5.76
C ARG A 124 14.04 -4.72 6.29
N VAL A 125 13.00 -5.06 5.54
CA VAL A 125 11.58 -4.97 5.92
C VAL A 125 10.93 -6.35 5.82
N SER A 126 9.74 -6.51 6.40
CA SER A 126 9.01 -7.76 6.24
C SER A 126 8.64 -7.96 4.77
N ARG A 127 8.69 -9.22 4.30
CA ARG A 127 8.39 -9.52 2.89
C ARG A 127 6.89 -9.42 2.65
N SER A 128 6.50 -8.78 1.56
CA SER A 128 5.14 -8.84 1.03
C SER A 128 4.61 -10.27 0.89
N LEU A 129 3.34 -10.46 1.25
CA LEU A 129 2.62 -11.72 1.06
C LEU A 129 2.06 -11.85 -0.35
N MET A 130 2.30 -10.88 -1.25
CA MET A 130 1.66 -10.82 -2.58
C MET A 130 1.90 -12.03 -3.47
N ARG A 131 3.01 -12.76 -3.29
CA ARG A 131 3.32 -14.00 -4.04
C ARG A 131 3.03 -15.28 -3.26
N GLN A 132 2.43 -15.18 -2.07
CA GLN A 132 2.07 -16.36 -1.28
C GLN A 132 0.71 -16.91 -1.74
N PRO A 133 0.56 -18.24 -1.92
CA PRO A 133 -0.74 -18.82 -2.26
C PRO A 133 -1.81 -18.47 -1.23
N SER A 134 -3.00 -18.06 -1.69
CA SER A 134 -4.12 -17.75 -0.79
C SER A 134 -4.55 -18.99 0.01
N ARG A 135 -4.62 -18.87 1.33
CA ARG A 135 -5.18 -19.92 2.20
C ARG A 135 -6.69 -19.73 2.33
N ARG A 136 -7.47 -20.79 2.09
CA ARG A 136 -8.92 -20.76 2.26
C ARG A 136 -9.24 -20.54 3.75
N ARG A 137 -9.93 -19.45 4.09
CA ARG A 137 -10.40 -19.20 5.45
C ARG A 137 -11.40 -20.31 5.81
N ARG A 138 -11.11 -21.14 6.82
CA ARG A 138 -12.11 -22.06 7.39
C ARG A 138 -13.20 -21.19 8.00
N ARG A 139 -14.48 -21.41 7.65
CA ARG A 139 -15.58 -20.74 8.34
C ARG A 139 -15.51 -21.14 9.83
N PRO A 140 -15.66 -20.21 10.77
CA PRO A 140 -15.93 -20.60 12.15
C PRO A 140 -17.20 -21.46 12.16
N ALA A 141 -17.21 -22.54 12.94
CA ALA A 141 -18.42 -23.29 13.18
C ALA A 141 -19.47 -22.33 13.77
N GLU A 142 -20.69 -22.34 13.24
CA GLU A 142 -21.82 -21.67 13.86
C GLU A 142 -22.01 -22.27 15.24
N GLU A 143 -21.74 -21.51 16.30
CA GLU A 143 -22.13 -21.86 17.66
C GLU A 143 -23.66 -21.77 17.71
N GLY A 144 -24.31 -22.94 17.85
CA GLY A 144 -25.76 -23.08 18.00
C GLY A 144 -26.26 -22.78 19.40
#